data_AF-A0A951JEG6-F1
#
_entry.id   AF-A0A951JEG6-F1
#
_cell.length_a   1.000
_cell.length_b   1.000
_cell.length_c   1.000
_cell.angle_alpha   90.00
_cell.angle_beta   90.00
_cell.angle_gamma   90.00
#
_symmetry.space_group_name_H-M   'P 1'
#
loop_
_entity.id
_entity.type
_entity.pdbx_description
1 polymer ?
#
loop_
_entity_poly.entity_id
_entity_poly.type
_entity_poly.pdbx_seq_one_letter_code
_entity_poly.pdbx_strand_id
1 'polypeptide(L)'
;ELPLRALAGRITRTFWRSIRRISDPFSFRLIGSVMRGDAPSLLDLDDRPPEYEDVGRLCAWDDLFTAEDLRRSRYERVLIHAIAGRRLHLGDAWYTPIGMRGWSQVVFRKEGQGGRHHFSIDYLLAHLDDWEEASGPSPPRRRRRRSKLREKT
;
A
#
# COMPACT_ATOMS: atom_id res chain seq x y z
N GLU A 1 13.67 22.96 8.13
CA GLU A 1 12.90 22.81 6.89
C GLU A 1 13.10 21.39 6.39
N LEU A 2 12.02 20.67 6.08
CA LEU A 2 12.11 19.33 5.51
C LEU A 2 11.34 19.33 4.18
N PRO A 3 12.04 19.25 3.03
CA PRO A 3 11.37 19.26 1.73
C PRO A 3 10.57 17.97 1.54
N LEU A 4 9.50 18.06 0.76
CA LEU A 4 8.58 16.95 0.49
C LEU A 4 9.32 15.71 -0.05
N ARG A 5 10.31 15.91 -0.94
CA ARG A 5 11.15 14.82 -1.44
C ARG A 5 11.95 14.13 -0.33
N ALA A 6 12.51 14.89 0.61
CA ALA A 6 13.25 14.31 1.72
C ALA A 6 12.33 13.53 2.68
N LEU A 7 11.13 14.04 2.94
CA LEU A 7 10.11 13.34 3.73
C LEU A 7 9.65 12.05 3.04
N ALA A 8 9.27 12.13 1.75
CA ALA A 8 8.89 10.99 0.93
C ALA A 8 10.01 9.94 0.88
N GLY A 9 11.26 10.37 0.75
CA GLY A 9 12.43 9.51 0.77
C GLY A 9 12.63 8.78 2.10
N ARG A 10 12.37 9.44 3.25
CA ARG A 10 12.42 8.81 4.58
C ARG A 10 11.34 7.73 4.74
N ILE A 11 10.10 8.04 4.33
CA ILE A 11 8.98 7.09 4.35
C ILE A 11 9.29 5.89 3.45
N THR A 12 9.69 6.15 2.21
CA THR A 12 9.99 5.10 1.22
C THR A 12 11.12 4.20 1.68
N ARG A 13 12.20 4.76 2.26
CA ARG A 13 13.30 3.98 2.86
C ARG A 13 12.81 3.07 3.99
N THR A 14 11.92 3.57 4.83
CA THR A 14 11.35 2.79 5.95
C THR A 14 10.57 1.58 5.44
N PHE A 15 9.81 1.73 4.37
CA PHE A 15 8.96 0.69 3.81
C PHE A 15 9.56 -0.05 2.61
N TRP A 16 10.82 0.20 2.26
CA TRP A 16 11.45 -0.28 1.02
C TRP A 16 11.31 -1.78 0.77
N ARG A 17 11.55 -2.59 1.82
CA ARG A 17 11.41 -4.06 1.73
C ARG A 17 9.97 -4.50 1.50
N SER A 18 9.01 -3.81 2.12
CA SER A 18 7.59 -4.10 1.97
C SER A 18 7.09 -3.73 0.58
N ILE A 19 7.50 -2.56 0.07
CA ILE A 19 7.19 -2.11 -1.30
C ILE A 19 7.75 -3.11 -2.31
N ARG A 20 9.04 -3.50 -2.18
CA ARG A 20 9.67 -4.51 -3.06
C ARG A 20 8.89 -5.83 -3.14
N ARG A 21 8.32 -6.28 -2.01
CA ARG A 21 7.62 -7.57 -1.93
C ARG A 21 6.34 -7.59 -2.76
N ILE A 22 5.68 -6.43 -2.91
CA ILE A 22 4.39 -6.33 -3.59
C ILE A 22 4.51 -5.73 -4.99
N SER A 23 5.45 -4.82 -5.23
CA SER A 23 5.59 -4.13 -6.50
C SER A 23 6.22 -5.00 -7.58
N ASP A 24 5.81 -4.79 -8.83
CA ASP A 24 6.54 -5.30 -9.98
C ASP A 24 7.94 -4.63 -10.12
N PRO A 25 8.89 -5.27 -10.83
CA PRO A 25 10.26 -4.75 -10.94
C PRO A 25 10.40 -3.40 -11.64
N PHE A 26 9.49 -3.03 -12.54
CA PHE A 26 9.54 -1.74 -13.21
C PHE A 26 9.13 -0.63 -12.24
N SER A 27 7.96 -0.76 -11.62
CA SER A 27 7.45 0.23 -10.66
C SER A 27 8.39 0.42 -9.48
N PHE A 28 8.95 -0.67 -8.95
CA PHE A 28 9.91 -0.60 -7.85
C PHE A 28 11.17 0.19 -8.21
N ARG A 29 11.71 -0.01 -9.42
CA ARG A 29 12.87 0.76 -9.91
C ARG A 29 12.52 2.23 -10.09
N LEU A 30 11.35 2.52 -10.68
CA LEU A 30 10.88 3.89 -10.89
C LEU A 30 10.74 4.65 -9.56
N ILE A 31 10.13 4.05 -8.54
CA ILE A 31 10.05 4.65 -7.19
C ILE A 31 11.44 5.01 -6.69
N GLY A 32 12.41 4.09 -6.83
CA GLY A 32 13.79 4.33 -6.43
C GLY A 32 14.42 5.51 -7.19
N SER A 33 14.25 5.59 -8.50
CA SER A 33 14.79 6.68 -9.33
C SER A 33 14.16 8.02 -8.98
N VAL A 34 12.84 8.09 -8.80
CA VAL A 34 12.16 9.32 -8.37
C VAL A 34 12.69 9.78 -7.00
N MET A 35 12.84 8.88 -6.03
CA MET A 35 13.36 9.25 -4.71
C MET A 35 14.82 9.74 -4.74
N ARG A 36 15.63 9.32 -5.73
CA ARG A 36 17.00 9.81 -5.93
C ARG A 36 17.10 11.10 -6.74
N GLY A 37 16.01 11.50 -7.42
CA GLY A 37 16.02 12.60 -8.37
C GLY A 37 16.52 12.21 -9.77
N ASP A 38 16.67 10.91 -10.04
CA ASP A 38 17.15 10.39 -11.34
C ASP A 38 16.01 10.23 -12.37
N ALA A 39 14.77 10.50 -11.96
CA ALA A 39 13.59 10.38 -12.82
C ALA A 39 12.62 11.55 -12.57
N PRO A 40 12.00 12.11 -13.63
CA PRO A 40 11.02 13.17 -13.49
C PRO A 40 9.84 12.75 -12.63
N SER A 41 9.35 13.68 -11.82
CA SER A 41 8.17 13.51 -11.00
C SER A 41 7.45 14.84 -10.82
N LEU A 42 6.26 14.80 -10.22
CA LEU A 42 5.53 16.02 -9.86
C LEU A 42 6.29 16.91 -8.86
N LEU A 43 7.34 16.37 -8.23
CA LEU A 43 8.24 17.11 -7.34
C LEU A 43 9.33 17.88 -8.10
N ASP A 44 9.41 17.75 -9.43
CA ASP A 44 10.41 18.38 -10.30
C ASP A 44 9.81 19.47 -11.20
N LEU A 45 8.50 19.73 -11.10
CA LEU A 45 7.85 20.76 -11.89
C LEU A 45 8.33 22.16 -11.48
N ASP A 46 8.60 23.01 -12.47
CA ASP A 46 9.09 24.39 -12.26
C ASP A 46 8.07 25.26 -11.51
N ASP A 47 6.78 24.99 -11.72
CA ASP A 47 5.64 25.71 -11.13
C ASP A 47 5.12 25.06 -9.84
N ARG A 48 5.88 24.13 -9.25
CA ARG A 48 5.42 23.46 -8.02
C ARG A 48 5.33 24.46 -6.85
N PRO A 49 4.35 24.27 -5.94
CA PRO A 49 4.16 25.17 -4.82
C PRO A 49 5.43 25.30 -3.96
N PRO A 50 5.90 26.52 -3.63
CA PRO A 50 7.11 26.72 -2.82
C PRO A 50 7.00 26.09 -1.42
N GLU A 51 5.77 25.89 -0.92
CA GLU A 51 5.47 25.19 0.34
C GLU A 51 6.01 23.74 0.36
N TYR A 52 6.27 23.14 -0.81
CA TYR A 52 6.85 21.80 -0.88
C TYR A 52 8.30 21.74 -0.43
N GLU A 53 8.99 22.88 -0.29
CA GLU A 53 10.34 22.94 0.31
C GLU A 53 10.32 22.89 1.83
N ASP A 54 9.19 23.21 2.48
CA ASP A 54 9.04 23.17 3.94
C ASP A 54 7.68 22.63 4.39
N VAL A 55 7.36 21.41 3.96
CA VAL A 55 6.09 20.75 4.34
C VAL A 55 5.95 20.47 5.83
N GLY A 56 7.06 20.48 6.58
CA GLY A 56 7.09 20.19 8.01
C GLY A 56 6.62 21.32 8.91
N ARG A 57 6.58 22.57 8.41
CA ARG A 57 6.29 23.76 9.22
C ARG A 57 4.85 24.24 9.11
N LEU A 58 4.18 23.97 7.98
CA LEU A 58 2.80 24.37 7.70
C LEU A 58 1.76 23.32 8.10
N CYS A 59 2.19 22.07 8.34
CA CYS A 59 1.32 20.99 8.78
C CYS A 59 1.06 21.07 10.29
N ALA A 60 0.16 21.95 10.71
CA ALA A 60 -0.56 21.78 11.98
C ALA A 60 -1.61 20.67 11.76
N TRP A 61 -1.23 19.42 12.07
CA TRP A 61 -2.19 18.34 12.19
C TRP A 61 -2.89 18.50 13.54
N ASP A 62 -3.85 19.42 13.61
CA ASP A 62 -4.87 19.29 14.66
C ASP A 62 -5.59 17.94 14.46
N ASP A 63 -6.23 17.40 15.50
CA ASP A 63 -7.09 16.23 15.40
C ASP A 63 -8.38 16.61 14.62
N LEU A 64 -8.20 17.02 13.35
CA LEU A 64 -9.23 17.56 12.46
C LEU A 64 -10.32 16.53 12.17
N PHE A 65 -10.01 15.25 12.38
CA PHE A 65 -10.90 14.14 12.13
C PHE A 65 -10.68 13.07 13.19
N THR A 66 -11.75 12.58 13.80
CA THR A 66 -11.67 11.39 14.63
C THR A 66 -11.38 10.15 13.77
N ALA A 67 -10.97 9.04 14.38
CA ALA A 67 -10.81 7.77 13.67
C ALA A 67 -12.12 7.30 12.99
N GLU A 68 -13.28 7.73 13.50
CA GLU A 68 -14.59 7.44 12.93
C GLU A 68 -14.91 8.31 11.71
N ASP A 69 -14.38 9.54 11.66
CA ASP A 69 -14.50 10.46 10.52
C ASP A 69 -13.59 10.03 9.35
N LEU A 70 -12.45 9.41 9.65
CA LEU A 70 -11.52 8.85 8.66
C LEU A 70 -11.88 7.42 8.27
N ARG A 71 -13.15 7.18 7.90
CA ARG A 71 -13.52 5.89 7.28
C ARG A 71 -12.68 5.70 6.03
N ARG A 72 -12.09 4.50 5.90
CA ARG A 72 -11.31 4.14 4.72
C ARG A 72 -12.21 4.23 3.49
N SER A 73 -11.73 4.95 2.48
CA SER A 73 -12.38 4.99 1.18
C SER A 73 -12.50 3.57 0.60
N ARG A 74 -13.45 3.34 -0.31
CA ARG A 74 -13.57 2.05 -1.02
C ARG A 74 -12.26 1.67 -1.72
N TYR A 75 -11.55 2.67 -2.26
CA TYR A 75 -10.25 2.48 -2.90
C TYR A 75 -9.18 1.98 -1.91
N GLU A 76 -9.06 2.62 -0.75
CA GLU A 76 -8.14 2.15 0.30
C GLU A 76 -8.48 0.75 0.78
N ARG A 77 -9.77 0.43 0.90
CA ARG A 77 -10.23 -0.91 1.32
C ARG A 77 -9.75 -1.97 0.34
N VAL A 78 -9.91 -1.77 -0.97
CA VAL A 78 -9.36 -2.68 -1.99
C VAL A 78 -7.86 -2.92 -1.78
N LEU A 79 -7.08 -1.85 -1.60
CA LEU A 79 -5.64 -1.97 -1.37
C LEU A 79 -5.30 -2.69 -0.06
N ILE A 80 -6.04 -2.42 1.01
CA ILE A 80 -5.89 -3.09 2.31
C ILE A 80 -6.16 -4.58 2.16
N HIS A 81 -7.22 -4.98 1.45
CA HIS A 81 -7.54 -6.38 1.17
C HIS A 81 -6.43 -7.07 0.38
N ALA A 82 -5.96 -6.44 -0.70
CA ALA A 82 -4.86 -6.94 -1.52
C ALA A 82 -3.56 -7.12 -0.73
N ILE A 83 -3.13 -6.10 0.02
CA ILE A 83 -1.90 -6.12 0.82
C ILE A 83 -1.99 -7.13 1.96
N ALA A 84 -3.17 -7.30 2.55
CA ALA A 84 -3.42 -8.27 3.61
C ALA A 84 -3.44 -9.73 3.12
N GLY A 85 -3.42 -9.98 1.81
CA GLY A 85 -3.47 -11.34 1.28
C GLY A 85 -4.88 -11.93 1.30
N ARG A 86 -5.94 -11.13 1.45
CA ARG A 86 -7.31 -11.66 1.59
C ARG A 86 -7.75 -12.26 0.25
N ARG A 87 -8.27 -13.48 0.31
CA ARG A 87 -8.74 -14.22 -0.86
C ARG A 87 -9.98 -13.56 -1.44
N LEU A 88 -10.04 -13.48 -2.74
CA LEU A 88 -11.18 -12.98 -3.51
C LEU A 88 -11.90 -14.16 -4.15
N HIS A 89 -13.22 -14.21 -4.04
CA HIS A 89 -14.06 -15.17 -4.74
C HIS A 89 -14.71 -14.47 -5.93
N LEU A 90 -14.54 -15.01 -7.14
CA LEU A 90 -15.18 -14.51 -8.36
C LEU A 90 -15.68 -15.68 -9.19
N GLY A 91 -16.98 -15.68 -9.50
CA GLY A 91 -17.64 -16.85 -10.09
C GLY A 91 -17.46 -18.07 -9.17
N ASP A 92 -16.96 -19.17 -9.73
CA ASP A 92 -16.68 -20.42 -8.99
C ASP A 92 -15.20 -20.59 -8.62
N ALA A 93 -14.42 -19.51 -8.62
CA ALA A 93 -12.97 -19.57 -8.43
C ALA A 93 -12.47 -18.65 -7.31
N TRP A 94 -11.48 -19.16 -6.58
CA TRP A 94 -10.74 -18.41 -5.58
C TRP A 94 -9.43 -17.84 -6.14
N TYR A 95 -9.15 -16.60 -5.74
CA TYR A 95 -7.99 -15.83 -6.15
C TYR A 95 -7.25 -15.32 -4.92
N THR A 96 -5.95 -15.61 -4.81
CA THR A 96 -5.09 -15.06 -3.76
C THR A 96 -4.27 -13.90 -4.32
N PRO A 97 -4.31 -12.69 -3.74
CA PRO A 97 -3.46 -11.59 -4.18
C PRO A 97 -2.00 -11.87 -3.83
N ILE A 98 -1.12 -11.65 -4.81
CA ILE A 98 0.31 -11.97 -4.74
C ILE A 98 1.21 -10.77 -5.03
N GLY A 99 0.65 -9.65 -5.49
CA GLY A 99 1.41 -8.43 -5.76
C GLY A 99 0.59 -7.36 -6.48
N MET A 100 1.30 -6.39 -7.01
CA MET A 100 0.82 -5.22 -7.75
C MET A 100 1.57 -5.14 -9.08
N ARG A 101 0.87 -4.68 -10.11
CA ARG A 101 1.48 -4.31 -11.40
C ARG A 101 1.14 -2.84 -11.66
N GLY A 102 2.18 -2.02 -11.80
CA GLY A 102 1.99 -0.57 -11.84
C GLY A 102 1.34 -0.07 -10.56
N TRP A 103 0.55 0.99 -10.72
CA TRP A 103 -0.17 1.67 -9.64
C TRP A 103 -1.65 1.27 -9.56
N SER A 104 -2.17 0.57 -10.57
CA SER A 104 -3.62 0.41 -10.76
C SER A 104 -4.09 -1.04 -10.85
N GLN A 105 -3.21 -2.03 -10.78
CA GLN A 105 -3.58 -3.44 -10.93
C GLN A 105 -3.04 -4.29 -9.80
N VAL A 106 -3.91 -5.15 -9.26
CA VAL A 106 -3.54 -6.19 -8.30
C VAL A 106 -3.32 -7.50 -9.07
N VAL A 107 -2.21 -8.17 -8.77
CA VAL A 107 -1.87 -9.47 -9.34
C VAL A 107 -2.39 -10.56 -8.40
N PHE A 108 -3.19 -11.47 -8.95
CA PHE A 108 -3.73 -12.62 -8.25
C PHE A 108 -3.17 -13.93 -8.82
N ARG A 109 -3.14 -14.95 -7.97
CA ARG A 109 -2.98 -16.34 -8.37
C ARG A 109 -4.34 -17.04 -8.26
N LYS A 110 -4.80 -17.64 -9.35
CA LYS A 110 -6.00 -18.50 -9.34
C LYS A 110 -5.68 -19.82 -8.64
N GLU A 111 -6.51 -20.21 -7.69
CA GLU A 111 -6.37 -21.48 -7.00
C GLU A 111 -6.72 -22.65 -7.95
N GLY A 112 -6.06 -23.79 -7.78
CA GLY A 112 -6.25 -24.99 -8.61
C GLY A 112 -5.56 -24.96 -9.98
N GLN A 113 -5.42 -23.79 -10.63
CA GLN A 113 -4.85 -23.71 -11.99
C GLN A 113 -3.53 -22.92 -12.10
N GLY A 114 -3.05 -22.31 -11.01
CA GLY A 114 -1.72 -21.68 -10.93
C GLY A 114 -1.51 -20.41 -11.77
N GLY A 115 -2.47 -20.04 -12.63
CA GLY A 115 -2.41 -18.87 -13.50
C GLY A 115 -2.34 -17.55 -12.72
N ARG A 116 -1.58 -16.59 -13.27
CA ARG A 116 -1.57 -15.19 -12.80
C ARG A 116 -2.67 -14.40 -13.51
N HIS A 117 -3.47 -13.70 -12.72
CA HIS A 117 -4.53 -12.82 -13.21
C HIS A 117 -4.27 -11.39 -12.75
N HIS A 118 -4.62 -10.43 -13.59
CA HIS A 118 -4.47 -9.01 -13.30
C HIS A 118 -5.86 -8.39 -13.28
N PHE A 119 -6.24 -7.82 -12.14
CA PHE A 119 -7.49 -7.08 -12.02
C PHE A 119 -7.16 -5.62 -11.72
N SER A 120 -7.81 -4.69 -12.42
CA SER A 120 -7.70 -3.27 -12.12
C SER A 120 -8.36 -2.96 -10.78
N ILE A 121 -7.91 -1.91 -10.10
CA ILE A 121 -8.55 -1.46 -8.87
C ILE A 121 -10.01 -1.07 -9.13
N ASP A 122 -10.32 -0.47 -10.28
CA ASP A 122 -11.70 -0.12 -10.66
C ASP A 122 -12.60 -1.36 -10.80
N TYR A 123 -12.07 -2.43 -11.37
CA TYR A 123 -12.79 -3.70 -11.43
C TYR A 123 -13.01 -4.26 -10.02
N LEU A 124 -12.00 -4.22 -9.16
CA LEU A 124 -12.11 -4.70 -7.78
C LEU A 124 -13.05 -3.84 -6.92
N LEU A 125 -13.18 -2.55 -7.22
CA LEU A 125 -14.14 -1.66 -6.56
C LEU A 125 -15.58 -2.10 -6.78
N ALA A 126 -15.88 -2.60 -7.99
CA ALA A 126 -17.19 -3.15 -8.32
C ALA A 126 -17.49 -4.47 -7.59
N HIS A 127 -16.47 -5.17 -7.10
CA HIS A 127 -16.58 -6.46 -6.39
C HIS A 127 -16.17 -6.36 -4.91
N LEU A 128 -15.99 -5.14 -4.37
CA LEU A 128 -15.46 -4.95 -3.03
C LEU A 128 -16.39 -5.52 -1.95
N ASP A 129 -17.69 -5.31 -2.11
CA ASP A 129 -18.67 -5.72 -1.11
C ASP A 129 -18.71 -7.26 -1.00
N ASP A 130 -18.73 -7.96 -2.14
CA ASP A 130 -18.60 -9.43 -2.19
C ASP A 130 -17.26 -9.93 -1.64
N TRP A 131 -16.17 -9.22 -1.92
CA TRP A 131 -14.84 -9.58 -1.40
C TRP A 131 -14.79 -9.48 0.12
N GLU A 132 -15.42 -8.48 0.71
CA GLU A 132 -15.47 -8.31 2.16
C GLU A 132 -16.33 -9.37 2.85
N GLU A 133 -17.47 -9.70 2.27
CA GLU A 133 -18.35 -10.76 2.78
C GLU A 133 -17.66 -12.14 2.72
N ALA A 134 -17.03 -12.46 1.59
CA ALA A 134 -16.33 -13.73 1.39
C ALA A 134 -15.02 -13.86 2.20
N SER A 135 -14.38 -12.74 2.56
CA SER A 135 -13.10 -12.75 3.30
C SER A 135 -13.26 -13.07 4.79
N GLY A 136 -14.46 -13.00 5.36
CA GLY A 136 -14.70 -13.07 6.80
C GLY A 136 -14.01 -11.93 7.60
N PRO A 137 -14.23 -11.88 8.94
CA PRO A 137 -13.54 -10.90 9.79
C PRO A 137 -12.03 -11.10 9.72
N SER A 138 -11.29 -9.98 9.60
CA SER A 138 -9.83 -9.97 9.54
C SER A 138 -9.24 -10.82 10.67
N PRO A 139 -8.31 -11.77 10.41
CA PRO A 139 -7.65 -12.47 11.49
C PRO A 139 -6.89 -11.45 12.36
N PRO A 140 -6.97 -11.55 13.70
CA PRO A 140 -6.29 -10.61 14.57
C PRO A 140 -4.79 -10.62 14.25
N ARG A 141 -4.21 -9.43 14.06
CA ARG A 141 -2.77 -9.25 13.77
C ARG A 141 -1.99 -10.04 14.81
N ARG A 142 -1.33 -11.13 14.37
CA ARG A 142 -0.53 -12.00 15.23
C ARG A 142 0.61 -11.17 15.84
N ARG A 143 0.39 -10.63 17.03
CA ARG A 143 1.38 -9.88 17.80
C ARG A 143 2.54 -10.85 18.02
N ARG A 144 3.68 -10.63 17.35
CA ARG A 144 4.92 -11.36 17.63
C ARG A 144 5.20 -11.18 19.13
N ARG A 145 4.97 -12.22 19.93
CA ARG A 145 5.45 -12.28 21.31
C ARG A 145 6.97 -12.16 21.24
N ARG A 146 7.52 -11.01 21.65
CA ARG A 146 8.92 -10.94 22.05
C ARG A 146 9.05 -11.82 23.29
N SER A 147 9.62 -13.00 23.14
CA SER A 147 10.10 -13.78 24.28
C SER A 147 11.19 -12.95 24.97
N LYS A 148 10.89 -12.44 26.17
CA LYS A 148 11.92 -12.02 27.11
C LYS A 148 12.61 -13.30 27.57
N LEU A 149 13.83 -13.55 27.09
CA LEU A 149 14.72 -14.49 27.74
C LEU A 149 15.17 -13.83 29.06
N ARG A 150 14.61 -14.31 30.17
CA ARG A 150 15.11 -14.09 31.52
C ARG A 150 15.80 -15.39 31.92
N GLU A 151 17.12 -15.36 32.07
CA GLU A 151 17.94 -16.25 32.89
C GLU A 151 19.08 -15.32 33.35
N LYS A 152 19.17 -14.83 34.60
CA LYS A 152 19.42 -15.55 35.86
C LYS A 152 20.52 -16.59 35.70
N THR A 153 21.76 -16.17 35.89
CA THR A 153 22.65 -16.66 36.96
C THR A 153 23.65 -15.55 37.26
#